data_AF-A0A7V1ZLF8-F1
#
_entry.id   AF-A0A7V1ZLF8-F1
#
_cell.length_a   1.000
_cell.length_b   1.000
_cell.length_c   1.000
_cell.angle_alpha   90.00
_cell.angle_beta   90.00
_cell.angle_gamma   90.00
#
_symmetry.space_group_name_H-M   'P 1'
#
loop_
_entity.id
_entity.type
_entity.pdbx_description
1 polymer ?
#
loop_
_entity_poly.entity_id
_entity_poly.type
_entity_poly.pdbx_seq_one_letter_code
_entity_poly.pdbx_strand_id
1 'polypeptide(L)'
;MPEKKTFGEWLRKNAEKYLMEAAADEMRKLYPGMCAEPYREKGFSHFFWRKVFVPLYLKIPWSIRKKIILLTSYPPGKRPSWKKTMHAG
;
A
#
# COMPACT_ATOMS: atom_id res chain seq x y z
N MET A 1 11.98 -23.99 -12.63
CA MET A 1 11.12 -23.35 -13.65
C MET A 1 10.71 -21.98 -13.13
N PRO A 2 10.87 -20.87 -13.88
CA PRO A 2 10.42 -19.57 -13.38
C PRO A 2 8.88 -19.57 -13.33
N GLU A 3 8.33 -19.51 -12.12
CA GLU A 3 6.92 -19.24 -11.87
C GLU A 3 6.49 -18.02 -12.69
N LYS A 4 5.47 -18.16 -13.55
CA LYS A 4 4.80 -17.01 -14.16
C LYS A 4 4.03 -16.29 -13.06
N LYS A 5 4.67 -15.32 -12.40
CA LYS A 5 3.99 -14.44 -11.45
C LYS A 5 2.80 -13.80 -12.14
N THR A 6 1.63 -13.89 -11.53
CA THR A 6 0.44 -13.21 -12.04
C THR A 6 0.67 -11.69 -12.04
N PHE A 7 -0.01 -10.96 -12.93
CA PHE A 7 0.11 -9.50 -12.98
C PHE A 7 -0.16 -8.86 -11.61
N GLY A 8 -1.12 -9.38 -10.85
CA GLY A 8 -1.44 -8.92 -9.50
C GLY A 8 -0.30 -9.10 -8.50
N GLU A 9 0.39 -10.25 -8.53
CA GLU A 9 1.55 -10.50 -7.67
C GLU A 9 2.75 -9.63 -8.05
N TRP A 10 2.97 -9.42 -9.35
CA TRP A 10 3.97 -8.48 -9.83
C TRP A 10 3.65 -7.06 -9.36
N LEU A 11 2.40 -6.61 -9.51
CA LEU A 11 1.97 -5.28 -9.09
C LEU A 11 2.14 -5.09 -7.58
N ARG A 12 1.73 -6.09 -6.78
CA ARG A 12 1.87 -6.08 -5.32
C ARG A 12 3.34 -5.99 -4.90
N LYS A 13 4.20 -6.87 -5.43
CA LYS A 13 5.63 -6.89 -5.07
C LYS A 13 6.33 -5.58 -5.41
N ASN A 14 6.02 -4.98 -6.57
CA ASN A 14 6.56 -3.67 -6.92
C ASN A 14 6.01 -2.58 -5.98
N ALA A 15 4.69 -2.51 -5.78
CA ALA A 15 4.09 -1.52 -4.91
C ALA A 15 4.66 -1.57 -3.49
N GLU A 16 4.81 -2.76 -2.91
CA GLU A 16 5.39 -2.97 -1.59
C GLU A 16 6.83 -2.45 -1.51
N LYS A 17 7.67 -2.81 -2.48
CA LYS A 17 9.06 -2.33 -2.55
C LYS A 17 9.16 -0.81 -2.50
N TYR A 18 8.44 -0.11 -3.38
CA TYR A 18 8.55 1.36 -3.46
C TYR A 18 7.87 2.09 -2.30
N LEU A 19 6.84 1.49 -1.69
CA LEU A 19 6.25 2.04 -0.47
C LEU A 19 7.20 1.90 0.72
N MET A 20 7.92 0.78 0.84
CA MET A 20 8.96 0.62 1.87
C MET A 20 10.11 1.61 1.66
N GLU A 21 10.58 1.78 0.42
CA GLU A 21 11.61 2.79 0.11
C GLU A 21 11.16 4.21 0.49
N ALA A 22 9.89 4.56 0.23
CA ALA A 22 9.34 5.86 0.59
C ALA A 22 9.25 6.06 2.11
N ALA A 23 8.86 5.02 2.85
CA ALA A 23 8.85 5.05 4.31
C ALA A 23 10.27 5.18 4.90
N ALA A 24 11.25 4.49 4.32
CA ALA A 24 12.65 4.64 4.71
C ALA A 24 13.18 6.06 4.43
N ASP A 25 12.81 6.66 3.29
CA ASP A 25 13.13 8.05 2.96
C ASP A 25 12.52 9.04 3.98
N GLU A 26 11.30 8.78 4.46
CA GLU A 26 10.65 9.58 5.50
C GLU A 26 11.35 9.42 6.86
N MET A 27 11.68 8.18 7.24
CA MET A 27 12.43 7.91 8.48
C MET A 27 13.80 8.58 8.47
N ARG A 28 14.50 8.59 7.33
CA ARG A 28 15.78 9.32 7.22
C ARG A 28 15.62 10.83 7.34
N LYS A 29 14.50 11.40 6.87
CA LYS A 29 14.23 12.84 7.06
C LYS A 29 14.01 13.17 8.53
N LEU A 30 13.34 12.30 9.27
CA LEU A 30 13.08 12.46 10.70
C LEU A 30 14.33 12.17 11.55
N TYR A 31 15.13 11.18 11.13
CA TYR A 31 16.28 10.65 11.88
C TYR A 31 17.53 10.49 10.99
N PRO A 32 18.13 11.59 10.51
CA PRO A 32 19.21 11.55 9.51
C PRO A 32 20.49 10.85 9.99
N GLY A 33 20.74 10.79 11.30
CA GLY A 33 21.93 10.15 11.88
C GLY A 33 21.76 8.67 12.25
N MET A 34 20.55 8.11 12.19
CA MET A 34 20.29 6.72 12.59
C MET A 34 19.94 5.79 11.42
N CYS A 35 19.66 6.34 10.23
CA CYS A 35 19.25 5.56 9.08
C CYS A 35 20.35 5.56 8.01
N ALA A 36 20.79 4.37 7.60
CA ALA A 36 21.67 4.20 6.45
C ALA A 36 20.99 4.65 5.15
N GLU A 37 21.78 5.03 4.15
CA GLU A 37 21.24 5.42 2.85
C GLU A 37 20.62 4.21 2.14
N PRO A 38 19.31 4.24 1.81
CA PRO A 38 18.64 3.10 1.19
C PRO A 38 19.17 2.90 -0.24
N TYR A 39 19.47 1.65 -0.58
CA TYR A 39 19.86 1.25 -1.93
C TYR A 39 18.75 1.60 -2.94
N ARG A 40 19.12 2.21 -4.07
CA ARG A 40 18.18 2.59 -5.12
C ARG A 40 18.59 2.00 -6.46
N GLU A 41 17.71 1.18 -7.00
CA GLU A 41 17.81 0.70 -8.38
C GLU A 41 17.49 1.86 -9.34
N LYS A 42 18.31 1.99 -10.39
CA LYS A 42 18.18 3.03 -11.40
C LYS A 42 17.39 2.48 -12.59
N GLY A 43 16.35 3.18 -13.02
CA GLY A 43 15.55 2.81 -14.19
C GLY A 43 14.29 3.65 -14.38
N PHE A 44 13.73 3.64 -15.58
CA PHE A 44 12.53 4.41 -15.93
C PHE A 44 11.28 3.89 -15.18
N SER A 45 11.16 2.58 -15.03
CA SER A 45 10.13 1.94 -14.20
C SER A 45 10.22 2.39 -12.75
N HIS A 46 11.42 2.41 -12.16
CA HIS A 46 11.66 2.88 -10.80
C HIS A 46 11.26 4.34 -10.60
N PHE A 47 11.52 5.18 -11.60
CA PHE A 47 11.08 6.57 -11.58
C PHE A 47 9.56 6.69 -11.54
N PHE A 48 8.85 5.96 -12.42
CA PHE A 48 7.39 5.95 -12.43
C PHE A 48 6.82 5.55 -11.05
N TRP A 49 7.30 4.45 -10.47
CA TRP A 49 6.78 4.00 -9.19
C TRP A 49 7.03 5.01 -8.07
N ARG A 50 8.24 5.55 -7.98
CA ARG A 50 8.62 6.45 -6.89
C ARG A 50 8.05 7.86 -7.04
N LYS A 51 7.86 8.35 -8.26
CA LYS A 51 7.39 9.73 -8.54
C LYS A 51 5.92 9.84 -8.90
N VAL A 52 5.28 8.76 -9.35
CA VAL A 52 3.87 8.75 -9.74
C VAL A 52 3.07 7.89 -8.77
N PHE A 53 3.37 6.59 -8.68
CA PHE A 53 2.56 5.65 -7.89
C PHE A 53 2.59 5.96 -6.40
N VAL A 54 3.77 6.07 -5.79
CA VAL A 54 3.92 6.31 -4.35
C VAL A 54 3.19 7.58 -3.89
N PRO A 55 3.43 8.78 -4.47
CA PRO A 55 2.76 9.98 -4.01
C PRO A 55 1.25 9.93 -4.28
N LEU A 56 0.82 9.31 -5.39
CA LEU A 56 -0.60 9.10 -5.63
C LEU A 56 -1.21 8.21 -4.53
N TYR A 57 -0.58 7.07 -4.23
CA TYR A 57 -1.03 6.13 -3.20
C TYR A 57 -1.09 6.75 -1.80
N LEU A 58 -0.07 7.54 -1.42
CA LEU A 58 -0.02 8.22 -0.13
C LEU A 58 -1.05 9.35 -0.01
N LYS A 59 -1.36 10.04 -1.12
CA LYS A 59 -2.39 11.08 -1.15
C LYS A 59 -3.82 10.53 -1.07
N ILE A 60 -4.03 9.23 -1.32
CA ILE A 60 -5.37 8.64 -1.21
C ILE A 60 -5.85 8.75 0.25
N PRO A 61 -6.90 9.54 0.53
CA PRO A 61 -7.44 9.68 1.88
C PRO A 61 -7.94 8.33 2.39
N TRP A 62 -7.87 8.12 3.71
CA TRP A 62 -8.35 6.89 4.34
C TRP A 62 -9.81 6.59 4.00
N SER A 63 -10.65 7.61 3.82
CA SER A 63 -12.05 7.47 3.38
C SER A 63 -12.19 6.74 2.04
N ILE A 64 -11.30 6.99 1.08
CA ILE A 64 -11.31 6.34 -0.23
C ILE A 64 -10.78 4.92 -0.11
N ARG A 65 -9.66 4.72 0.61
CA ARG A 65 -9.13 3.37 0.90
C ARG A 65 -10.19 2.48 1.55
N LYS A 66 -10.93 3.02 2.52
CA LYS A 66 -12.01 2.31 3.21
C LYS A 66 -13.13 1.93 2.24
N LYS A 67 -13.54 2.82 1.33
CA LYS A 67 -14.54 2.50 0.30
C LYS A 67 -14.06 1.38 -0.63
N ILE A 68 -12.81 1.43 -1.09
CA ILE A 68 -12.24 0.40 -1.98
C ILE A 68 -12.16 -0.94 -1.26
N ILE A 69 -11.60 -0.99 -0.04
CA ILE A 69 -11.54 -2.22 0.78
C ILE A 69 -12.95 -2.75 1.03
N LEU A 70 -13.91 -1.89 1.37
CA LEU A 70 -15.30 -2.33 1.56
C LEU A 70 -15.90 -2.90 0.27
N LEU A 71 -15.58 -2.32 -0.89
CA LEU A 71 -16.12 -2.77 -2.18
C LEU A 71 -15.46 -4.07 -2.67
N THR A 72 -14.18 -4.28 -2.38
CA THR A 72 -13.42 -5.47 -2.82
C THR A 72 -13.50 -6.62 -1.81
N SER A 73 -13.55 -6.33 -0.52
CA SER A 73 -13.66 -7.34 0.54
C SER A 73 -15.11 -7.77 0.81
N TYR A 74 -16.09 -6.95 0.44
CA TYR A 74 -17.51 -7.30 0.54
C TYR A 74 -18.19 -7.21 -0.82
N PRO A 75 -18.49 -8.36 -1.46
CA PRO A 75 -19.50 -8.41 -2.50
C PRO A 75 -20.81 -7.79 -1.96
N PRO A 76 -21.63 -7.12 -2.79
CA PRO A 76 -22.87 -6.52 -2.32
C PRO A 76 -23.76 -7.60 -1.70
N GLY A 77 -23.86 -7.64 -0.36
CA GLY A 77 -24.74 -8.58 0.34
C GLY A 77 -24.26 -9.13 1.69
N LYS A 78 -22.97 -9.04 2.06
CA LYS A 78 -22.50 -9.60 3.36
C LYS A 78 -21.71 -8.60 4.20
N ARG A 79 -22.31 -7.49 4.64
CA ARG A 79 -21.75 -6.75 5.79
C ARG A 79 -21.90 -7.63 7.05
N PRO A 80 -20.85 -7.87 7.86
CA PRO A 80 -20.97 -8.62 9.10
C PRO A 80 -21.82 -7.82 10.09
N SER A 81 -22.83 -8.47 10.66
CA SER A 81 -23.92 -7.85 11.43
C SER A 81 -23.59 -7.58 12.90
N TRP A 82 -22.31 -7.45 13.31
CA TRP A 82 -21.93 -7.34 14.73
C TRP A 82 -22.37 -6.03 15.43
N LYS A 83 -23.22 -5.20 14.80
CA LYS A 83 -23.92 -4.07 15.43
C LYS A 83 -25.39 -4.34 15.78
N LYS A 84 -25.84 -5.61 15.87
CA LYS A 84 -27.24 -5.93 16.19
C LYS A 84 -27.47 -6.87 17.40
N THR A 85 -26.55 -6.89 18.35
CA THR A 85 -26.75 -7.56 19.64
C THR A 85 -26.19 -6.72 20.78
N MET A 86 -26.82 -5.58 21.04
CA MET A 86 -26.91 -5.06 22.40
C MET A 86 -28.41 -5.01 22.71
N HIS A 87 -28.97 -6.20 22.92
CA HIS A 87 -30.27 -6.36 23.55
C HIS A 87 -30.05 -6.48 25.05
N ALA A 88 -30.77 -5.62 25.76
CA ALA A 88 -31.44 -5.88 27.04
C ALA A 88 -30.64 -6.57 28.15
N GLY A 89 -30.14 -5.75 29.07
CA GLY A 89 -30.02 -6.07 30.48
C GLY A 89 -30.61 -4.92 31.28
#